data_AF-A0A1S1V3Y5-F1
#
_entry.id   AF-A0A1S1V3Y5-F1
#
_cell.length_a   1.000
_cell.length_b   1.000
_cell.length_c   1.000
_cell.angle_alpha   90.00
_cell.angle_beta   90.00
_cell.angle_gamma   90.00
#
_symmetry.space_group_name_H-M   'P 1'
#
loop_
_entity.id
_entity.type
_entity.pdbx_description
1 polymer ?
#
loop_
_entity_poly.entity_id
_entity_poly.type
_entity_poly.pdbx_seq_one_letter_code
_entity_poly.pdbx_strand_id
1 'polypeptide(L)'
;MVEIEIKEKDDKVSKSNLLIESRGKMSLNEAKLFALIMTQTELHQENQFEKYVLDVSSLKDSTNHKGFYDYLKKTAIALEDVKLVVETLTEKRKRKTTVIRLINSPSVTEGEYELEYYINKDLLPYIEDILKKGTKGYTQYQLENILSMRSSYSIRIYELLKQYENKGEDYREFEIEDLRAYLGIDQDKYKRISNFEERVLKTATKEINEQTDLDIQYSKVKKRNKVVGIRFDVKYRNKKETVTAEKYIKLGIDIEEIRIRSGLWDSGFNDDQVAVIYDSVNISDIGLEIYDYILLSYMYSKRKAARNIYAYTLETIKNDYARALPQAKTRYFVHEEDEARIIEALKRFGAYKKKM
;
A
#
# COMPACT_ATOMS: atom_id res chain seq x y z
N MET A 1 6.84 20.15 -3.47
CA MET A 1 6.40 18.74 -3.56
C MET A 1 5.45 18.57 -2.39
N VAL A 2 4.18 18.32 -2.67
CA VAL A 2 3.14 18.23 -1.64
C VAL A 2 3.02 16.74 -1.30
N GLU A 3 3.45 16.38 -0.09
CA GLU A 3 3.09 15.10 0.53
C GLU A 3 1.60 15.16 0.85
N ILE A 4 0.87 14.15 0.37
CA ILE A 4 -0.56 13.99 0.62
C ILE A 4 -0.66 13.29 1.98
N GLU A 5 -1.13 14.02 2.99
CA GLU A 5 -1.54 13.48 4.27
C GLU A 5 -2.84 12.68 4.05
N ILE A 6 -2.73 11.34 4.03
CA ILE A 6 -3.90 10.46 4.08
C ILE A 6 -4.36 10.48 5.55
N LYS A 7 -5.43 11.23 5.84
CA LYS A 7 -6.11 11.18 7.14
C LYS A 7 -6.48 9.74 7.47
N GLU A 8 -6.20 9.33 8.70
CA GLU A 8 -6.52 8.02 9.30
C GLU A 8 -7.99 7.63 9.14
N LYS A 9 -8.32 7.01 8.02
CA LYS A 9 -9.38 6.02 7.96
C LYS A 9 -8.68 4.71 7.65
N ASP A 10 -8.76 3.74 8.56
CA ASP A 10 -8.30 2.36 8.35
C ASP A 10 -9.20 1.72 7.27
N ASP A 11 -9.04 2.19 6.03
CA ASP A 11 -9.85 1.89 4.86
C ASP A 11 -9.58 0.46 4.42
N LYS A 12 -10.15 -0.48 5.17
CA LYS A 12 -10.11 -1.90 4.87
C LYS A 12 -11.09 -2.22 3.76
N VAL A 13 -10.56 -2.74 2.67
CA VAL A 13 -11.35 -3.33 1.61
C VAL A 13 -11.70 -4.75 2.01
N SER A 14 -12.99 -5.09 1.95
CA SER A 14 -13.46 -6.46 2.17
C SER A 14 -14.13 -6.98 0.90
N LYS A 15 -13.72 -8.17 0.42
CA LYS A 15 -14.33 -8.83 -0.76
C LYS A 15 -14.51 -10.31 -0.48
N SER A 16 -15.63 -10.90 -0.93
CA SER A 16 -15.74 -12.37 -0.92
C SER A 16 -14.71 -13.00 -1.87
N ASN A 17 -14.28 -14.21 -1.54
CA ASN A 17 -13.31 -14.96 -2.33
C ASN A 17 -13.86 -15.28 -3.72
N LEU A 18 -15.18 -15.54 -3.83
CA LEU A 18 -15.85 -15.73 -5.11
C LEU A 18 -15.77 -14.48 -5.99
N LEU A 19 -15.88 -13.29 -5.40
CA LEU A 19 -15.73 -12.03 -6.12
C LEU A 19 -14.27 -11.79 -6.53
N ILE A 20 -13.30 -12.12 -5.67
CA ILE A 20 -11.87 -12.06 -6.02
C ILE A 20 -11.54 -13.01 -7.16
N GLU A 21 -12.05 -14.24 -7.12
CA GLU A 21 -11.86 -15.27 -8.16
C GLU A 21 -12.77 -15.08 -9.38
N SER A 22 -13.59 -14.03 -9.41
CA SER A 22 -14.41 -13.73 -10.58
C SER A 22 -13.53 -13.41 -11.80
N ARG A 23 -14.01 -13.80 -12.98
CA ARG A 23 -13.35 -13.52 -14.26
C ARG A 23 -13.94 -12.28 -14.88
N GLY A 24 -13.11 -11.33 -15.25
CA GLY A 24 -13.59 -10.09 -15.87
C GLY A 24 -12.45 -9.11 -16.06
N LYS A 25 -12.64 -8.20 -17.00
CA LYS A 25 -11.68 -7.16 -17.30
C LYS A 25 -12.13 -5.87 -16.64
N MET A 26 -11.18 -5.25 -15.94
CA MET A 26 -11.36 -3.99 -15.28
C MET A 26 -10.11 -3.15 -15.53
N SER A 27 -10.28 -1.88 -15.87
CA SER A 27 -9.16 -0.95 -15.96
C SER A 27 -8.58 -0.69 -14.57
N LEU A 28 -7.38 -0.09 -14.52
CA LEU A 28 -6.73 0.25 -13.25
C LEU A 28 -7.64 1.11 -12.36
N ASN A 29 -8.31 2.09 -12.97
CA ASN A 29 -9.08 3.08 -12.24
C ASN A 29 -10.45 2.56 -11.85
N GLU A 30 -11.08 1.73 -12.69
CA GLU A 30 -12.27 0.97 -12.31
C GLU A 30 -11.96 0.07 -11.10
N ALA A 31 -10.79 -0.57 -11.05
CA ALA A 31 -10.40 -1.44 -9.92
C ALA A 31 -10.19 -0.67 -8.61
N LYS A 32 -9.57 0.49 -8.68
CA LYS A 32 -9.40 1.37 -7.51
C LYS A 32 -10.73 1.94 -7.04
N LEU A 33 -11.57 2.42 -7.96
CA LEU A 33 -12.90 2.93 -7.64
C LEU A 33 -13.76 1.84 -7.01
N PHE A 34 -13.73 0.62 -7.58
CA PHE A 34 -14.45 -0.50 -7.00
C PHE A 34 -13.94 -0.88 -5.61
N ALA A 35 -12.63 -0.89 -5.39
CA ALA A 35 -12.07 -1.15 -4.07
C ALA A 35 -12.49 -0.09 -3.04
N LEU A 36 -12.54 1.18 -3.44
CA LEU A 36 -13.02 2.28 -2.61
C LEU A 36 -14.51 2.12 -2.27
N ILE A 37 -15.35 1.74 -3.23
CA ILE A 37 -16.76 1.37 -2.96
C ILE A 37 -16.83 0.24 -1.92
N MET A 38 -15.93 -0.74 -2.02
CA MET A 38 -15.87 -1.87 -1.10
C MET A 38 -15.26 -1.53 0.28
N THR A 39 -14.76 -0.32 0.54
CA THR A 39 -14.41 0.11 1.92
C THR A 39 -15.63 0.61 2.69
N GLN A 40 -16.69 1.02 1.99
CA GLN A 40 -17.96 1.41 2.61
C GLN A 40 -18.80 0.18 3.01
N THR A 41 -18.18 -0.99 3.19
CA THR A 41 -18.85 -2.31 3.33
C THR A 41 -19.62 -2.55 4.63
N GLU A 42 -19.94 -1.51 5.40
CA GLU A 42 -21.11 -1.49 6.28
C GLU A 42 -22.40 -1.18 5.50
N LEU A 43 -22.52 -1.72 4.28
CA LEU A 43 -23.69 -1.55 3.42
C LEU A 43 -24.88 -2.20 4.13
N HIS A 44 -25.73 -1.37 4.73
CA HIS A 44 -26.89 -1.77 5.49
C HIS A 44 -27.78 -2.68 4.63
N GLN A 45 -27.98 -3.92 5.07
CA GLN A 45 -28.78 -4.95 4.36
C GLN A 45 -30.22 -4.49 4.06
N GLU A 46 -30.69 -3.46 4.76
CA GLU A 46 -32.05 -2.92 4.63
C GLU A 46 -32.21 -2.03 3.39
N ASN A 47 -31.10 -1.63 2.74
CA ASN A 47 -31.07 -0.45 1.85
C ASN A 47 -30.58 -0.77 0.43
N GLN A 48 -30.97 -1.92 -0.13
CA GLN A 48 -30.66 -2.33 -1.52
C GLN A 48 -31.18 -1.36 -2.61
N PHE A 49 -32.08 -0.44 -2.23
CA PHE A 49 -32.65 0.59 -3.11
C PHE A 49 -32.15 1.99 -2.76
N GLU A 50 -31.25 2.13 -1.80
CA GLU A 50 -30.74 3.44 -1.42
C GLU A 50 -29.56 3.86 -2.29
N LYS A 51 -29.49 5.17 -2.46
CA LYS A 51 -28.41 5.85 -3.16
C LYS A 51 -27.23 5.95 -2.21
N TYR A 52 -26.09 5.41 -2.62
CA TYR A 52 -24.82 5.56 -1.92
C TYR A 52 -24.10 6.80 -2.42
N VAL A 53 -23.39 7.46 -1.51
CA VAL A 53 -22.54 8.61 -1.81
C VAL A 53 -21.13 8.27 -1.36
N LEU A 54 -20.19 8.35 -2.30
CA LEU A 54 -18.78 8.11 -2.05
C LEU A 54 -17.99 9.39 -2.27
N ASP A 55 -17.35 9.86 -1.21
CA ASP A 55 -16.35 10.92 -1.29
C ASP A 55 -15.10 10.36 -2.00
N VAL A 56 -14.77 10.97 -3.13
CA VAL A 56 -13.60 10.64 -3.96
C VAL A 56 -12.57 11.77 -3.98
N SER A 57 -12.64 12.71 -3.04
CA SER A 57 -11.66 13.77 -2.86
C SER A 57 -10.23 13.23 -2.76
N SER A 58 -10.03 12.09 -2.10
CA SER A 58 -8.74 11.38 -1.99
C SER A 58 -8.16 10.97 -3.35
N LEU A 59 -9.00 10.71 -4.36
CA LEU A 59 -8.54 10.37 -5.71
C LEU A 59 -8.06 11.61 -6.48
N LYS A 60 -8.54 12.81 -6.13
CA LYS A 60 -8.11 14.08 -6.77
C LYS A 60 -6.64 14.37 -6.50
N ASP A 61 -6.19 14.20 -5.25
CA ASP A 61 -4.81 14.54 -4.88
C ASP A 61 -3.79 13.60 -5.56
N SER A 62 -4.18 12.35 -5.79
CA SER A 62 -3.38 11.37 -6.52
C SER A 62 -3.31 11.63 -8.04
N THR A 63 -4.25 12.42 -8.58
CA THR A 63 -4.39 12.66 -10.01
C THR A 63 -4.40 14.16 -10.28
N ASN A 64 -3.23 14.72 -10.64
CA ASN A 64 -3.04 16.15 -10.89
C ASN A 64 -3.71 16.63 -12.21
N HIS A 65 -4.94 16.19 -12.46
CA HIS A 65 -5.68 16.35 -13.71
C HIS A 65 -6.64 17.54 -13.64
N LYS A 66 -6.35 18.56 -14.46
CA LYS A 66 -7.41 19.41 -15.03
C LYS A 66 -8.39 18.46 -15.74
N GLY A 67 -9.64 18.38 -15.26
CA GLY A 67 -10.64 17.44 -15.77
C GLY A 67 -10.93 16.22 -14.87
N PHE A 68 -10.67 16.29 -13.56
CA PHE A 68 -11.04 15.24 -12.60
C PHE A 68 -12.52 14.83 -12.69
N TYR A 69 -13.43 15.79 -12.89
CA TYR A 69 -14.85 15.53 -13.12
C TYR A 69 -15.09 14.57 -14.31
N ASP A 70 -14.56 14.91 -15.49
CA ASP A 70 -14.69 14.08 -16.69
C ASP A 70 -14.06 12.70 -16.51
N TYR A 71 -12.93 12.66 -15.80
CA TYR A 71 -12.23 11.42 -15.47
C TYR A 71 -13.07 10.52 -14.57
N LEU A 72 -13.61 11.05 -13.48
CA LEU A 72 -14.46 10.32 -12.53
C LEU A 72 -15.73 9.84 -13.23
N LYS A 73 -16.40 10.74 -13.97
CA LYS A 73 -17.59 10.42 -14.77
C LYS A 73 -17.34 9.26 -15.72
N LYS A 74 -16.26 9.31 -16.52
CA LYS A 74 -15.91 8.24 -17.46
C LYS A 74 -15.60 6.92 -16.75
N THR A 75 -14.88 7.00 -15.63
CA THR A 75 -14.51 5.81 -14.84
C THR A 75 -15.74 5.16 -14.21
N ALA A 76 -16.68 5.96 -13.69
CA ALA A 76 -17.89 5.46 -13.07
C ALA A 76 -18.85 4.82 -14.10
N ILE A 77 -19.02 5.44 -15.27
CA ILE A 77 -19.78 4.85 -16.39
C ILE A 77 -19.12 3.53 -16.84
N ALA A 78 -17.80 3.52 -17.00
CA ALA A 78 -17.10 2.29 -17.36
C ALA A 78 -17.25 1.20 -16.30
N LEU A 79 -17.27 1.57 -15.01
CA LEU A 79 -17.48 0.64 -13.90
C LEU A 79 -18.90 0.04 -13.88
N GLU A 80 -19.91 0.82 -14.25
CA GLU A 80 -21.29 0.32 -14.44
C GLU A 80 -21.36 -0.77 -15.54
N ASP A 81 -20.57 -0.61 -16.61
CA ASP A 81 -20.49 -1.57 -17.72
C ASP A 81 -19.69 -2.84 -17.38
N VAL A 82 -18.94 -2.86 -16.27
CA VAL A 82 -18.14 -4.02 -15.86
C VAL A 82 -19.04 -5.22 -15.55
N LYS A 83 -18.70 -6.35 -16.17
CA LYS A 83 -19.33 -7.65 -15.95
C LYS A 83 -18.28 -8.62 -15.43
N LEU A 84 -18.50 -9.13 -14.23
CA LEU A 84 -17.69 -10.17 -13.63
C LEU A 84 -18.41 -11.51 -13.74
N VAL A 85 -17.69 -12.58 -14.06
CA VAL A 85 -18.22 -13.92 -14.23
C VAL A 85 -17.74 -14.78 -13.07
N VAL A 86 -18.68 -15.28 -12.28
CA VAL A 86 -18.40 -16.22 -11.20
C VAL A 86 -18.90 -17.61 -11.60
N GLU A 87 -18.03 -18.60 -11.44
CA GLU A 87 -18.34 -20.01 -11.68
C GLU A 87 -18.42 -20.76 -10.35
N THR A 88 -19.55 -21.39 -10.09
CA THR A 88 -19.79 -22.21 -8.89
C THR A 88 -20.33 -23.58 -9.27
N LEU A 89 -20.43 -24.47 -8.28
CA LEU A 89 -21.13 -25.74 -8.41
C LEU A 89 -22.47 -25.67 -7.69
N THR A 90 -23.52 -26.14 -8.35
CA THR A 90 -24.82 -26.38 -7.72
C THR A 90 -24.73 -27.56 -6.75
N GLU A 91 -25.74 -27.71 -5.88
CA GLU A 91 -25.87 -28.88 -4.98
C GLU A 91 -25.80 -30.22 -5.74
N LYS A 92 -26.30 -30.24 -6.98
CA LYS A 92 -26.26 -31.41 -7.89
C LYS A 92 -24.93 -31.54 -8.65
N ARG A 93 -23.86 -30.85 -8.21
CA ARG A 93 -22.52 -30.81 -8.83
C ARG A 93 -22.49 -30.37 -10.30
N LYS A 94 -23.52 -29.66 -10.77
CA LYS A 94 -23.52 -29.03 -12.10
C LYS A 94 -22.86 -27.66 -12.02
N ARG A 95 -22.06 -27.30 -13.04
CA ARG A 95 -21.48 -25.96 -13.18
C ARG A 95 -22.59 -24.92 -13.32
N LYS A 96 -22.50 -23.85 -12.55
CA LYS A 96 -23.35 -22.67 -12.62
C LYS A 96 -22.45 -21.47 -12.93
N THR A 97 -22.79 -20.73 -13.96
CA THR A 97 -22.14 -19.47 -14.30
C THR A 97 -23.07 -18.33 -13.94
N THR A 98 -22.57 -17.32 -13.25
CA THR A 98 -23.33 -16.13 -12.85
C THR A 98 -22.57 -14.90 -13.28
N VAL A 99 -23.23 -14.01 -14.02
CA VAL A 99 -22.69 -12.71 -14.38
C VAL A 99 -23.14 -11.72 -13.31
N ILE A 100 -22.19 -10.94 -12.79
CA ILE A 100 -22.38 -9.95 -11.74
C ILE A 100 -22.06 -8.58 -12.32
N ARG A 101 -22.94 -7.63 -12.07
CA ARG A 101 -22.69 -6.21 -12.24
C ARG A 101 -22.41 -5.58 -10.89
N LEU A 102 -21.70 -4.45 -10.87
CA LEU A 102 -21.18 -3.87 -9.63
C LEU A 102 -22.06 -2.75 -9.10
N ILE A 103 -22.29 -1.74 -9.93
CA ILE A 103 -23.09 -0.56 -9.60
C ILE A 103 -24.13 -0.28 -10.68
N ASN A 104 -25.11 0.56 -10.37
CA ASN A 104 -26.10 1.11 -11.31
C ASN A 104 -26.20 2.62 -11.14
N SER A 105 -26.52 3.30 -12.25
CA SER A 105 -26.85 4.72 -12.31
C SER A 105 -25.83 5.62 -11.61
N PRO A 106 -24.53 5.53 -11.96
CA PRO A 106 -23.53 6.43 -11.42
C PRO A 106 -23.85 7.88 -11.83
N SER A 107 -23.80 8.79 -10.87
CA SER A 107 -24.02 10.23 -11.05
C SER A 107 -22.90 11.01 -10.39
N VAL A 108 -22.45 12.06 -11.08
CA VAL A 108 -21.40 12.97 -10.63
C VAL A 108 -21.85 14.39 -10.94
N THR A 109 -21.80 15.26 -9.94
CA THR A 109 -22.08 16.70 -10.08
C THR A 109 -20.79 17.46 -10.34
N GLU A 110 -20.81 18.40 -11.28
CA GLU A 110 -19.64 19.25 -11.54
C GLU A 110 -19.39 20.18 -10.34
N GLY A 111 -18.13 20.24 -9.89
CA GLY A 111 -17.74 21.03 -8.71
C GLY A 111 -17.80 20.26 -7.39
N GLU A 112 -18.45 19.09 -7.37
CA GLU A 112 -18.49 18.19 -6.22
C GLU A 112 -17.43 17.06 -6.38
N TYR A 113 -16.97 16.50 -5.26
CA TYR A 113 -16.03 15.37 -5.23
C TYR A 113 -16.74 14.10 -4.75
N GLU A 114 -18.00 13.96 -5.13
CA GLU A 114 -18.87 12.88 -4.70
C GLU A 114 -19.32 12.05 -5.91
N LEU A 115 -19.29 10.73 -5.75
CA LEU A 115 -19.91 9.78 -6.67
C LEU A 115 -21.17 9.24 -6.02
N GLU A 116 -22.31 9.48 -6.66
CA GLU A 116 -23.57 8.87 -6.29
C GLU A 116 -23.81 7.61 -7.12
N TYR A 117 -24.26 6.51 -6.51
CA TYR A 117 -24.54 5.25 -7.22
C TYR A 117 -25.47 4.34 -6.43
N TYR A 118 -25.99 3.31 -7.08
CA TYR A 118 -26.69 2.21 -6.42
C TYR A 118 -25.84 0.94 -6.52
N ILE A 119 -25.76 0.16 -5.44
CA ILE A 119 -25.16 -1.17 -5.52
C ILE A 119 -26.07 -2.06 -6.36
N ASN A 120 -25.49 -2.79 -7.33
CA ASN A 120 -26.27 -3.72 -8.12
C ASN A 120 -26.67 -4.94 -7.26
N LYS A 121 -27.94 -5.38 -7.37
CA LYS A 121 -28.47 -6.55 -6.65
C LYS A 121 -27.64 -7.83 -6.86
N ASP A 122 -26.96 -7.98 -8.00
CA ASP A 122 -26.15 -9.15 -8.31
C ASP A 122 -24.88 -9.20 -7.44
N LEU A 123 -24.42 -8.04 -6.93
CA LEU A 123 -23.26 -7.93 -6.05
C LEU A 123 -23.61 -8.24 -4.58
N LEU A 124 -24.85 -7.97 -4.15
CA LEU A 124 -25.28 -8.07 -2.74
C LEU A 124 -24.94 -9.42 -2.08
N PRO A 125 -25.18 -10.60 -2.71
CA PRO A 125 -24.84 -11.88 -2.08
C PRO A 125 -23.36 -12.00 -1.71
N TYR A 126 -22.49 -11.37 -2.51
CA TYR A 126 -21.04 -11.38 -2.33
C TYR A 126 -20.56 -10.38 -1.28
N ILE A 127 -21.41 -9.45 -0.86
CA ILE A 127 -21.19 -8.51 0.24
C ILE A 127 -21.74 -9.11 1.54
N GLU A 128 -22.95 -9.67 1.51
CA GLU A 128 -23.57 -10.34 2.66
C GLU A 128 -22.71 -11.48 3.21
N ASP A 129 -22.04 -12.23 2.34
CA ASP A 129 -21.13 -13.31 2.73
C ASP A 129 -19.93 -12.82 3.56
N ILE A 130 -19.54 -11.55 3.42
CA ILE A 130 -18.52 -10.88 4.24
C ILE A 130 -19.07 -10.58 5.64
N LEU A 131 -20.34 -10.13 5.72
CA LEU A 131 -20.99 -9.69 6.95
C LEU A 131 -21.37 -10.85 7.89
N LYS A 132 -21.54 -12.06 7.36
CA LYS A 132 -21.81 -13.28 8.14
C LYS A 132 -20.55 -13.69 8.91
N LYS A 133 -20.30 -13.03 10.05
CA LYS A 133 -19.18 -13.29 10.98
C LYS A 133 -18.99 -14.81 11.19
N GLY A 134 -17.83 -15.34 10.76
CA GLY A 134 -17.44 -16.75 10.94
C GLY A 134 -17.26 -17.58 9.66
N THR A 135 -17.60 -17.05 8.48
CA THR A 135 -17.34 -17.72 7.19
C THR A 135 -15.91 -17.46 6.70
N LYS A 136 -15.16 -18.53 6.37
CA LYS A 136 -13.81 -18.47 5.75
C LYS A 136 -13.82 -18.00 4.28
N GLY A 137 -14.84 -17.23 3.89
CA GLY A 137 -15.22 -16.96 2.51
C GLY A 137 -14.83 -15.59 1.96
N TYR A 138 -14.14 -14.76 2.73
CA TYR A 138 -13.77 -13.40 2.32
C TYR A 138 -12.29 -13.09 2.60
N THR A 139 -11.81 -12.05 1.95
CA THR A 139 -10.46 -11.51 2.07
C THR A 139 -10.54 -10.04 2.44
N GLN A 140 -9.63 -9.60 3.32
CA GLN A 140 -9.48 -8.21 3.69
C GLN A 140 -8.08 -7.71 3.38
N TYR A 141 -7.98 -6.45 2.99
CA TYR A 141 -6.71 -5.78 2.80
C TYR A 141 -6.84 -4.27 2.96
N GLN A 142 -5.72 -3.61 3.18
CA GLN A 142 -5.65 -2.15 3.28
C GLN A 142 -5.76 -1.53 1.89
N LEU A 143 -6.67 -0.57 1.71
CA LEU A 143 -6.89 0.10 0.42
C LEU A 143 -5.58 0.70 -0.13
N GLU A 144 -4.75 1.26 0.74
CA GLU A 144 -3.47 1.87 0.38
C GLU A 144 -2.53 0.93 -0.40
N ASN A 145 -2.58 -0.39 -0.13
CA ASN A 145 -1.74 -1.40 -0.76
C ASN A 145 -1.95 -1.42 -2.29
N ILE A 146 -3.14 -1.03 -2.76
CA ILE A 146 -3.46 -1.06 -4.21
C ILE A 146 -3.58 0.33 -4.84
N LEU A 147 -3.74 1.40 -4.05
CA LEU A 147 -3.92 2.76 -4.57
C LEU A 147 -2.70 3.26 -5.36
N SER A 148 -1.49 2.86 -4.97
CA SER A 148 -0.24 3.29 -5.62
C SER A 148 0.17 2.42 -6.82
N MET A 149 -0.49 1.28 -7.04
CA MET A 149 -0.23 0.38 -8.16
C MET A 149 -0.58 1.03 -9.51
N ARG A 150 0.19 0.70 -10.54
CA ARG A 150 0.00 1.24 -11.91
C ARG A 150 -0.48 0.18 -12.89
N SER A 151 -0.52 -1.08 -12.49
CA SER A 151 -1.02 -2.18 -13.31
C SER A 151 -2.26 -2.80 -12.66
N SER A 152 -3.36 -2.90 -13.42
CA SER A 152 -4.55 -3.61 -12.96
C SER A 152 -4.26 -5.10 -12.70
N TYR A 153 -3.29 -5.68 -13.41
CA TYR A 153 -2.86 -7.06 -13.15
C TYR A 153 -2.16 -7.21 -11.80
N SER A 154 -1.44 -6.19 -11.32
CA SER A 154 -0.80 -6.19 -10.00
C SER A 154 -1.86 -6.26 -8.90
N ILE A 155 -2.90 -5.43 -9.01
CA ILE A 155 -4.04 -5.42 -8.09
C ILE A 155 -4.70 -6.81 -8.05
N ARG A 156 -4.99 -7.40 -9.21
CA ARG A 156 -5.64 -8.71 -9.30
C ARG A 156 -4.77 -9.83 -8.73
N ILE A 157 -3.47 -9.86 -9.04
CA ILE A 157 -2.54 -10.86 -8.49
C ILE A 157 -2.45 -10.70 -6.97
N TYR A 158 -2.31 -9.47 -6.47
CA TYR A 158 -2.28 -9.18 -5.04
C TYR A 158 -3.53 -9.72 -4.33
N GLU A 159 -4.72 -9.41 -4.82
CA GLU A 159 -5.98 -9.90 -4.23
C GLU A 159 -6.06 -11.42 -4.20
N LEU A 160 -5.68 -12.08 -5.30
CA LEU A 160 -5.64 -13.54 -5.39
C LEU A 160 -4.66 -14.14 -4.37
N LEU A 161 -3.49 -13.55 -4.17
CA LEU A 161 -2.52 -14.07 -3.20
C LEU A 161 -2.92 -13.79 -1.75
N LYS A 162 -3.52 -12.61 -1.49
CA LYS A 162 -3.97 -12.20 -0.16
C LYS A 162 -5.07 -13.10 0.40
N GLN A 163 -5.93 -13.66 -0.46
CA GLN A 163 -6.97 -14.63 -0.08
C GLN A 163 -6.45 -15.84 0.71
N TYR A 164 -5.17 -16.20 0.52
CA TYR A 164 -4.57 -17.39 1.11
C TYR A 164 -3.86 -17.11 2.44
N GLU A 165 -3.75 -15.85 2.85
CA GLU A 165 -3.14 -15.44 4.12
C GLU A 165 -3.82 -16.13 5.31
N ASN A 166 -5.16 -16.07 5.36
CA ASN A 166 -5.95 -16.68 6.43
C ASN A 166 -5.88 -18.21 6.46
N LYS A 167 -5.37 -18.85 5.39
CA LYS A 167 -5.13 -20.29 5.34
C LYS A 167 -3.74 -20.68 5.82
N GLY A 168 -2.84 -19.70 6.00
CA GLY A 168 -1.44 -19.93 6.36
C GLY A 168 -0.64 -20.59 5.24
N GLU A 169 -1.10 -20.51 3.99
CA GLU A 169 -0.38 -21.05 2.84
C GLU A 169 0.69 -20.04 2.39
N ASP A 170 1.94 -20.49 2.29
CA ASP A 170 3.09 -19.69 1.85
C ASP A 170 3.31 -19.75 0.33
N TYR A 171 2.39 -20.37 -0.41
CA TYR A 171 2.41 -20.38 -1.86
C TYR A 171 1.00 -20.52 -2.46
N ARG A 172 0.85 -20.10 -3.72
CA ARG A 172 -0.34 -20.37 -4.55
C ARG A 172 0.10 -20.72 -5.96
N GLU A 173 -0.40 -21.83 -6.48
CA GLU A 173 -0.14 -22.27 -7.85
C GLU A 173 -1.38 -22.10 -8.72
N PHE A 174 -1.17 -21.63 -9.95
CA PHE A 174 -2.23 -21.48 -10.95
C PHE A 174 -1.84 -22.17 -12.25
N GLU A 175 -2.79 -22.85 -12.88
CA GLU A 175 -2.68 -23.15 -14.30
C GLU A 175 -2.62 -21.84 -15.10
N ILE A 176 -1.86 -21.85 -16.20
CA ILE A 176 -1.58 -20.60 -16.91
C ILE A 176 -2.83 -19.98 -17.53
N GLU A 177 -3.77 -20.81 -17.99
CA GLU A 177 -5.01 -20.35 -18.60
C GLU A 177 -5.97 -19.83 -17.52
N ASP A 178 -6.03 -20.47 -16.35
CA ASP A 178 -6.82 -19.99 -15.23
C ASP A 178 -6.32 -18.64 -14.72
N LEU A 179 -5.00 -18.49 -14.54
CA LEU A 179 -4.41 -17.20 -14.15
C LEU A 179 -4.77 -16.12 -15.17
N ARG A 180 -4.63 -16.39 -16.46
CA ARG A 180 -4.99 -15.42 -17.51
C ARG A 180 -6.47 -15.06 -17.46
N ALA A 181 -7.34 -16.02 -17.19
CA ALA A 181 -8.78 -15.80 -17.04
C ALA A 181 -9.10 -14.95 -15.81
N TYR A 182 -8.49 -15.21 -14.65
CA TYR A 182 -8.66 -14.39 -13.44
C TYR A 182 -8.19 -12.95 -13.63
N LEU A 183 -7.14 -12.75 -14.45
CA LEU A 183 -6.59 -11.43 -14.79
C LEU A 183 -7.37 -10.70 -15.90
N GLY A 184 -8.42 -11.32 -16.47
CA GLY A 184 -9.19 -10.73 -17.57
C GLY A 184 -8.34 -10.49 -18.83
N ILE A 185 -7.35 -11.35 -19.07
CA ILE A 185 -6.47 -11.25 -20.24
C ILE A 185 -7.12 -12.00 -21.39
N ASP A 186 -7.42 -11.25 -22.45
CA ASP A 186 -7.95 -11.79 -23.71
C ASP A 186 -7.02 -12.88 -24.27
N GLN A 187 -7.59 -13.95 -24.85
CA GLN A 187 -6.84 -15.13 -25.32
C GLN A 187 -5.75 -14.79 -26.36
N ASP A 188 -5.93 -13.70 -27.08
CA ASP A 188 -5.04 -13.22 -28.11
C ASP A 188 -3.89 -12.33 -27.59
N LYS A 189 -3.98 -11.83 -26.36
CA LYS A 189 -2.98 -10.94 -25.75
C LYS A 189 -1.86 -11.73 -25.07
N TYR A 190 -0.60 -11.31 -25.22
CA TYR A 190 0.54 -11.97 -24.56
C TYR A 190 0.63 -13.50 -24.80
N LYS A 191 0.32 -13.97 -26.02
CA LYS A 191 0.37 -15.41 -26.37
C LYS A 191 1.73 -16.07 -26.08
N ARG A 192 2.81 -15.31 -26.25
CA ARG A 192 4.16 -15.78 -25.90
C ARG A 192 4.36 -15.65 -24.39
N ILE A 193 4.81 -16.73 -23.77
CA ILE A 193 5.06 -16.77 -22.32
C ILE A 193 6.00 -15.66 -21.85
N SER A 194 7.00 -15.30 -22.65
CA SER A 194 7.93 -14.21 -22.35
C SER A 194 7.24 -12.84 -22.28
N ASN A 195 6.25 -12.59 -23.12
CA ASN A 195 5.48 -11.34 -23.09
C ASN A 195 4.57 -11.29 -21.85
N PHE A 196 3.96 -12.43 -21.49
CA PHE A 196 3.15 -12.53 -20.27
C PHE A 196 4.02 -12.32 -19.03
N GLU A 197 5.19 -12.95 -18.98
CA GLU A 197 6.15 -12.79 -17.89
C GLU A 197 6.63 -11.34 -17.76
N GLU A 198 7.06 -10.70 -18.84
CA GLU A 198 7.60 -9.34 -18.81
C GLU A 198 6.54 -8.30 -18.45
N ARG A 199 5.35 -8.39 -19.06
CA ARG A 199 4.32 -7.34 -18.92
C ARG A 199 3.41 -7.54 -17.72
N VAL A 200 3.24 -8.78 -17.26
CA VAL A 200 2.30 -9.13 -16.19
C VAL A 200 3.05 -9.57 -14.94
N LEU A 201 3.81 -10.67 -15.00
CA LEU A 201 4.37 -11.28 -13.80
C LEU A 201 5.47 -10.43 -13.15
N LYS A 202 6.44 -9.93 -13.94
CA LYS A 202 7.51 -9.06 -13.41
C LYS A 202 6.97 -7.74 -12.90
N THR A 203 6.08 -7.10 -13.65
CA THR A 203 5.41 -5.85 -13.23
C THR A 203 4.69 -6.04 -11.90
N ALA A 204 3.86 -7.08 -11.79
CA ALA A 204 3.10 -7.36 -10.57
C ALA A 204 4.00 -7.71 -9.39
N THR A 205 5.02 -8.54 -9.60
CA THR A 205 6.00 -8.89 -8.55
C THR A 205 6.69 -7.65 -8.00
N LYS A 206 7.12 -6.75 -8.88
CA LYS A 206 7.76 -5.50 -8.47
C LYS A 206 6.80 -4.61 -7.67
N GLU A 207 5.62 -4.32 -8.21
CA GLU A 207 4.65 -3.44 -7.54
C GLU A 207 4.20 -4.02 -6.20
N ILE A 208 3.90 -5.32 -6.13
CA ILE A 208 3.48 -5.99 -4.90
C ILE A 208 4.57 -5.90 -3.81
N ASN A 209 5.81 -6.23 -4.14
CA ASN A 209 6.91 -6.20 -3.19
C ASN A 209 7.24 -4.77 -2.72
N GLU A 210 7.08 -3.76 -3.59
CA GLU A 210 7.38 -2.36 -3.26
C GLU A 210 6.26 -1.66 -2.48
N GLN A 211 4.99 -2.04 -2.71
CA GLN A 211 3.83 -1.23 -2.32
C GLN A 211 2.87 -1.91 -1.35
N THR A 212 3.07 -3.18 -1.00
CA THR A 212 2.11 -3.93 -0.18
C THR A 212 2.75 -4.54 1.06
N ASP A 213 1.94 -5.28 1.81
CA ASP A 213 2.33 -6.14 2.91
C ASP A 213 2.75 -7.55 2.47
N LEU A 214 2.84 -7.84 1.16
CA LEU A 214 3.32 -9.13 0.65
C LEU A 214 4.71 -9.01 0.04
N ASP A 215 5.57 -9.99 0.31
CA ASP A 215 6.77 -10.26 -0.48
C ASP A 215 6.55 -11.54 -1.28
N ILE A 216 6.59 -11.43 -2.61
CA ILE A 216 6.30 -12.52 -3.53
C ILE A 216 7.47 -12.81 -4.45
N GLN A 217 7.60 -14.08 -4.82
CA GLN A 217 8.41 -14.56 -5.92
C GLN A 217 7.58 -15.51 -6.77
N TYR A 218 7.91 -15.67 -8.05
CA TYR A 218 7.23 -16.63 -8.90
C TYR A 218 8.19 -17.56 -9.62
N SER A 219 7.72 -18.78 -9.86
CA SER A 219 8.40 -19.79 -10.64
C SER A 219 7.46 -20.41 -11.68
N LYS A 220 8.04 -20.91 -12.78
CA LYS A 220 7.28 -21.56 -13.86
C LYS A 220 7.13 -23.04 -13.56
N VAL A 221 5.90 -23.51 -13.50
CA VAL A 221 5.59 -24.94 -13.38
C VAL A 221 5.62 -25.55 -14.77
N LYS A 222 6.46 -26.56 -14.96
CA LYS A 222 6.68 -27.21 -16.25
C LYS A 222 6.19 -28.64 -16.22
N LYS A 223 5.52 -29.04 -17.31
CA LYS A 223 5.24 -30.45 -17.63
C LYS A 223 6.01 -30.79 -18.89
N ARG A 224 7.04 -31.63 -18.76
CA ARG A 224 8.09 -31.82 -19.78
C ARG A 224 8.73 -30.46 -20.14
N ASN A 225 8.65 -30.05 -21.40
CA ASN A 225 9.22 -28.79 -21.89
C ASN A 225 8.22 -27.64 -21.99
N LYS A 226 6.95 -27.84 -21.62
CA LYS A 226 5.91 -26.82 -21.68
C LYS A 226 5.65 -26.22 -20.31
N VAL A 227 5.60 -24.89 -20.23
CA VAL A 227 5.11 -24.17 -19.04
C VAL A 227 3.60 -24.36 -18.97
N VAL A 228 3.12 -24.97 -17.89
CA VAL A 228 1.70 -25.28 -17.66
C VAL A 228 1.07 -24.41 -16.58
N GLY A 229 1.89 -23.84 -15.70
CA GLY A 229 1.40 -23.01 -14.60
C GLY A 229 2.46 -22.05 -14.07
N ILE A 230 2.02 -21.20 -13.15
CA ILE A 230 2.85 -20.27 -12.38
C ILE A 230 2.58 -20.53 -10.91
N ARG A 231 3.66 -20.74 -10.15
CA ARG A 231 3.62 -20.81 -8.70
C ARG A 231 4.14 -19.49 -8.15
N PHE A 232 3.38 -18.88 -7.23
CA PHE A 232 3.81 -17.75 -6.43
C PHE A 232 4.13 -18.25 -5.02
N ASP A 233 5.34 -17.98 -4.55
CA ASP A 233 5.69 -18.14 -3.14
C ASP A 233 5.48 -16.78 -2.46
N VAL A 234 4.82 -16.78 -1.30
CA VAL A 234 4.28 -15.59 -0.64
C VAL A 234 4.77 -15.55 0.80
N LYS A 235 5.34 -14.41 1.18
CA LYS A 235 5.64 -14.08 2.57
C LYS A 235 4.77 -12.90 2.99
N TYR A 236 4.06 -13.09 4.09
CA TYR A 236 3.23 -12.07 4.69
C TYR A 236 4.10 -11.23 5.63
N ARG A 237 4.32 -9.97 5.27
CA ARG A 237 4.91 -9.02 6.19
C ARG A 237 3.83 -8.65 7.19
N ASN A 238 4.14 -8.75 8.48
CA ASN A 238 3.43 -7.90 9.43
C ASN A 238 3.67 -6.48 8.94
N LYS A 239 2.59 -5.80 8.53
CA LYS A 239 2.61 -4.41 8.03
C LYS A 239 3.66 -3.68 8.85
N LYS A 240 4.69 -3.10 8.22
CA LYS A 240 5.59 -2.19 8.95
C LYS A 240 4.66 -1.24 9.68
N GLU A 241 4.66 -1.28 11.00
CA GLU A 241 3.94 -0.27 11.78
C GLU A 241 4.43 1.05 11.21
N THR A 242 3.53 1.84 10.63
CA THR A 242 3.89 3.16 10.12
C THR A 242 4.51 3.89 11.30
N VAL A 243 5.81 4.19 11.17
CA VAL A 243 6.54 4.87 12.21
C VAL A 243 6.08 6.31 12.17
N THR A 244 5.19 6.67 13.10
CA THR A 244 4.70 8.05 13.27
C THR A 244 5.16 8.60 14.61
N ALA A 245 5.28 9.92 14.68
CA ALA A 245 5.55 10.64 15.92
C ALA A 245 4.53 10.29 17.00
N GLU A 246 3.25 10.18 16.64
CA GLU A 246 2.16 9.85 17.56
C GLU A 246 2.36 8.50 18.27
N LYS A 247 2.92 7.50 17.58
CA LYS A 247 3.26 6.21 18.17
C LYS A 247 4.29 6.36 19.28
N TYR A 248 5.36 7.12 19.01
CA TYR A 248 6.44 7.36 19.95
C TYR A 248 5.97 8.19 21.15
N ILE A 249 5.13 9.19 20.91
CA ILE A 249 4.48 9.98 21.97
C ILE A 249 3.63 9.07 22.88
N LYS A 250 2.84 8.15 22.31
CA LYS A 250 2.05 7.16 23.09
C LYS A 250 2.94 6.21 23.91
N LEU A 251 4.15 5.92 23.45
CA LEU A 251 5.16 5.12 24.17
C LEU A 251 5.94 5.95 25.21
N GLY A 252 5.62 7.24 25.39
CA GLY A 252 6.31 8.14 26.30
C GLY A 252 7.67 8.61 25.81
N ILE A 253 7.95 8.45 24.51
CA ILE A 253 9.20 8.88 23.88
C ILE A 253 9.00 10.30 23.33
N ASP A 254 9.84 11.22 23.80
CA ASP A 254 9.80 12.63 23.40
C ASP A 254 10.54 12.82 22.06
N ILE A 255 9.78 13.10 21.00
CA ILE A 255 10.33 13.35 19.66
C ILE A 255 11.26 14.57 19.65
N GLU A 256 11.00 15.57 20.48
CA GLU A 256 11.85 16.76 20.57
C GLU A 256 13.17 16.43 21.27
N GLU A 257 13.16 15.52 22.25
CA GLU A 257 14.39 14.98 22.82
C GLU A 257 15.22 14.25 21.76
N ILE A 258 14.60 13.39 20.96
CA ILE A 258 15.28 12.70 19.85
C ILE A 258 15.89 13.71 18.88
N ARG A 259 15.11 14.71 18.47
CA ARG A 259 15.55 15.76 17.53
C ARG A 259 16.79 16.47 18.05
N ILE A 260 16.78 16.88 19.31
CA ILE A 260 17.88 17.66 19.91
C ILE A 260 19.11 16.77 20.11
N ARG A 261 18.96 15.58 20.70
CA ARG A 261 20.09 14.69 20.97
C ARG A 261 20.74 14.15 19.70
N SER A 262 19.95 13.98 18.63
CA SER A 262 20.43 13.42 17.36
C SER A 262 21.03 14.44 16.39
N GLY A 263 21.13 15.72 16.73
CA GLY A 263 21.68 16.69 15.77
C GLY A 263 20.66 17.32 14.80
N LEU A 264 19.37 17.03 14.94
CA LEU A 264 18.38 17.27 13.90
C LEU A 264 17.60 18.58 14.07
N TRP A 265 18.00 19.46 15.01
CA TRP A 265 17.26 20.70 15.34
C TRP A 265 17.20 21.71 14.17
N ASP A 266 18.18 21.70 13.26
CA ASP A 266 18.25 22.61 12.11
C ASP A 266 17.95 21.91 10.78
N SER A 267 17.41 20.69 10.83
CA SER A 267 17.21 19.84 9.67
C SER A 267 16.03 20.21 8.79
N GLY A 268 15.04 20.90 9.36
CA GLY A 268 13.73 21.10 8.72
C GLY A 268 12.90 19.82 8.63
N PHE A 269 13.30 18.73 9.31
CA PHE A 269 12.52 17.49 9.35
C PHE A 269 11.28 17.65 10.21
N ASN A 270 10.14 17.13 9.75
CA ASN A 270 8.94 17.03 10.57
C ASN A 270 9.09 15.91 11.63
N ASP A 271 8.12 15.80 12.54
CA ASP A 271 8.20 14.86 13.66
C ASP A 271 8.20 13.39 13.21
N ASP A 272 7.42 13.05 12.17
CA ASP A 272 7.40 11.71 11.60
C ASP A 272 8.74 11.34 10.96
N GLN A 273 9.37 12.29 10.26
CA GLN A 273 10.69 12.09 9.68
C GLN A 273 11.75 11.85 10.76
N VAL A 274 11.67 12.54 11.90
CA VAL A 274 12.54 12.27 13.06
C VAL A 274 12.27 10.89 13.65
N ALA A 275 10.99 10.51 13.80
CA ALA A 275 10.61 9.19 14.29
C ALA A 275 11.10 8.07 13.37
N VAL A 276 10.94 8.22 12.05
CA VAL A 276 11.41 7.26 11.04
C VAL A 276 12.93 7.13 11.06
N ILE A 277 13.65 8.24 11.17
CA ILE A 277 15.12 8.20 11.30
C ILE A 277 15.52 7.43 12.56
N TYR A 278 14.89 7.70 13.69
CA TYR A 278 15.19 7.01 14.95
C TYR A 278 14.89 5.51 14.89
N ASP A 279 13.73 5.12 14.34
CA ASP A 279 13.31 3.72 14.18
C ASP A 279 14.19 2.95 13.18
N SER A 280 14.74 3.64 12.18
CA SER A 280 15.58 3.03 11.15
C SER A 280 16.94 2.54 11.66
N VAL A 281 17.31 2.91 12.89
CA VAL A 281 18.59 2.57 13.49
C VAL A 281 18.48 1.23 14.24
N ASN A 282 19.14 0.20 13.72
CA ASN A 282 19.15 -1.12 14.36
C ASN A 282 20.17 -1.16 15.51
N ILE A 283 19.69 -1.21 16.75
CA ILE A 283 20.51 -1.20 17.99
C ILE A 283 21.49 -2.39 18.05
N SER A 284 21.12 -3.55 17.51
CA SER A 284 22.00 -4.73 17.48
C SER A 284 23.24 -4.56 16.58
N ASP A 285 23.14 -3.63 15.63
CA ASP A 285 24.15 -3.10 14.72
C ASP A 285 25.35 -2.42 15.40
N ILE A 286 25.17 -1.70 16.51
CA ILE A 286 25.92 -0.45 16.75
C ILE A 286 26.98 -0.57 17.85
N GLY A 287 28.19 -0.08 17.55
CA GLY A 287 29.26 0.16 18.54
C GLY A 287 29.31 1.61 19.05
N LEU A 288 28.21 2.36 18.91
CA LEU A 288 28.01 3.78 19.22
C LEU A 288 26.62 3.97 19.85
N GLU A 289 26.40 5.06 20.58
CA GLU A 289 25.04 5.43 21.01
C GLU A 289 24.16 5.82 19.81
N ILE A 290 22.87 5.50 19.87
CA ILE A 290 21.89 5.71 18.78
C ILE A 290 21.86 7.15 18.28
N TYR A 291 21.88 8.12 19.20
CA TYR A 291 21.83 9.55 18.88
C TYR A 291 23.09 10.02 18.13
N ASP A 292 24.26 9.55 18.55
CA ASP A 292 25.54 9.86 17.90
C ASP A 292 25.59 9.29 16.49
N TYR A 293 25.05 8.08 16.30
CA TYR A 293 24.99 7.45 14.99
C TYR A 293 24.08 8.21 14.02
N ILE A 294 22.93 8.68 14.49
CA ILE A 294 22.02 9.53 13.70
C ILE A 294 22.70 10.86 13.35
N LEU A 295 23.35 11.51 14.32
CA LEU A 295 24.07 12.77 14.10
C LEU A 295 25.15 12.61 13.02
N LEU A 296 25.97 11.55 13.11
CA LEU A 296 27.01 11.28 12.11
C LEU A 296 26.43 11.03 10.72
N SER A 297 25.34 10.27 10.65
CA SER A 297 24.65 9.99 9.39
C SER A 297 24.09 11.27 8.76
N TYR A 298 23.46 12.12 9.56
CA TYR A 298 22.92 13.40 9.12
C TYR A 298 24.01 14.38 8.66
N MET A 299 25.10 14.50 9.42
CA MET A 299 26.23 15.36 9.08
C MET A 299 26.94 14.90 7.79
N TYR A 300 27.05 13.59 7.59
CA TYR A 300 27.55 13.03 6.33
C TYR A 300 26.67 13.45 5.15
N SER A 301 25.35 13.34 5.29
CA SER A 301 24.38 13.80 4.28
C SER A 301 24.49 15.28 3.96
N LYS A 302 24.66 16.14 4.98
CA LYS A 302 24.89 17.60 4.80
C LYS A 302 26.14 17.87 3.96
N ARG A 303 27.26 17.21 4.28
CA ARG A 303 28.54 17.41 3.58
C ARG A 303 28.51 16.99 2.12
N LYS A 304 27.73 15.96 1.79
CA LYS A 304 27.53 15.52 0.41
C LYS A 304 26.61 16.47 -0.39
N ALA A 305 26.08 17.52 0.24
CA ALA A 305 25.13 18.45 -0.35
C ALA A 305 23.97 17.73 -1.04
N ALA A 306 23.44 16.69 -0.36
CA ALA A 306 22.39 15.85 -0.92
C ALA A 306 21.14 16.67 -1.26
N ARG A 307 20.61 16.49 -2.47
CA ARG A 307 19.40 17.19 -2.93
C ARG A 307 18.18 16.91 -2.06
N ASN A 308 18.08 15.70 -1.51
CA ASN A 308 17.11 15.32 -0.50
C ASN A 308 17.86 14.75 0.71
N ILE A 309 18.08 15.62 1.69
CA ILE A 309 18.89 15.31 2.87
C ILE A 309 18.24 14.27 3.78
N TYR A 310 16.91 14.21 3.84
CA TYR A 310 16.15 13.21 4.60
C TYR A 310 16.38 11.81 4.02
N ALA A 311 16.07 11.62 2.73
CA ALA A 311 16.21 10.34 2.06
C ALA A 311 17.66 9.83 2.09
N TYR A 312 18.63 10.74 1.92
CA TYR A 312 20.05 10.40 1.96
C TYR A 312 20.52 10.03 3.36
N THR A 313 19.94 10.61 4.41
CA THR A 313 20.23 10.23 5.80
C THR A 313 19.73 8.82 6.10
N LEU A 314 18.52 8.46 5.65
CA LEU A 314 18.01 7.09 5.77
C LEU A 314 18.87 6.09 4.98
N GLU A 315 19.31 6.46 3.77
CA GLU A 315 20.21 5.64 2.98
C GLU A 315 21.57 5.44 3.66
N THR A 316 22.08 6.48 4.32
CA THR A 316 23.32 6.45 5.10
C THR A 316 23.21 5.51 6.30
N ILE A 317 22.08 5.56 7.02
CA ILE A 317 21.78 4.66 8.13
C ILE A 317 21.68 3.21 7.64
N LYS A 318 20.91 2.98 6.57
CA LYS A 318 20.63 1.65 6.02
C LYS A 318 21.88 0.94 5.49
N ASN A 319 22.80 1.68 4.89
CA ASN A 319 24.02 1.12 4.29
C ASN A 319 25.26 1.27 5.18
N ASP A 320 25.09 1.73 6.42
CA ASP A 320 26.17 1.89 7.42
C ASP A 320 27.35 2.76 6.95
N TYR A 321 27.07 3.78 6.13
CA TYR A 321 28.11 4.65 5.56
C TYR A 321 28.81 5.50 6.64
N ALA A 322 28.15 5.76 7.77
CA ALA A 322 28.69 6.55 8.87
C ALA A 322 29.86 5.85 9.57
N ARG A 323 29.93 4.51 9.59
CA ARG A 323 31.04 3.76 10.20
C ARG A 323 32.34 3.77 9.40
N ALA A 324 32.30 4.13 8.12
CA ALA A 324 33.51 4.31 7.32
C ALA A 324 34.30 5.58 7.71
N LEU A 325 33.78 6.42 8.63
CA LEU A 325 34.49 7.56 9.19
C LEU A 325 35.46 7.09 10.30
N PRO A 326 36.74 7.50 10.29
CA PRO A 326 37.70 7.09 11.32
C PRO A 326 37.22 7.49 12.74
N GLN A 327 37.18 6.53 13.68
CA GLN A 327 36.76 6.74 15.07
C GLN A 327 37.57 7.83 15.81
N ALA A 328 38.79 8.15 15.35
CA ALA A 328 39.60 9.24 15.89
C ALA A 328 39.13 10.65 15.44
N LYS A 329 38.25 10.75 14.43
CA LYS A 329 37.76 12.02 13.89
C LYS A 329 36.32 12.36 14.31
N THR A 330 35.57 11.47 14.95
CA THR A 330 34.19 11.73 15.40
C THR A 330 34.10 12.89 16.39
N ARG A 331 35.10 13.08 17.26
CA ARG A 331 35.23 14.28 18.12
C ARG A 331 35.63 15.56 17.37
N TYR A 332 36.19 15.44 16.16
CA TYR A 332 36.62 16.55 15.31
C TYR A 332 35.60 16.93 14.22
N PHE A 333 34.51 16.15 14.08
CA PHE A 333 33.51 16.36 13.03
C PHE A 333 32.35 17.26 13.43
N VAL A 334 32.23 17.56 14.72
CA VAL A 334 31.48 18.68 15.26
C VAL A 334 32.44 19.88 15.20
N HIS A 335 32.18 20.86 14.33
CA HIS A 335 32.96 22.11 14.38
C HIS A 335 32.76 22.74 15.78
N GLU A 336 33.70 23.54 16.30
CA GLU A 336 33.49 24.28 17.57
C GLU A 336 32.16 25.07 17.56
N GLU A 337 31.72 25.53 16.38
CA GLU A 337 30.41 26.17 16.17
C GLU A 337 29.22 25.22 16.33
N ASP A 338 29.35 23.95 15.92
CA ASP A 338 28.31 22.93 16.07
C ASP A 338 28.25 22.43 17.53
N GLU A 339 29.38 22.37 18.23
CA GLU A 339 29.45 21.95 19.63
C GLU A 339 28.79 23.01 20.53
N ALA A 340 29.07 24.29 20.26
CA ALA A 340 28.40 25.41 20.90
C ALA A 340 26.88 25.38 20.66
N ARG A 341 26.43 25.05 19.44
CA ARG A 341 25.00 24.93 19.09
C ARG A 341 24.33 23.75 19.77
N ILE A 342 24.99 22.59 19.89
CA ILE A 342 24.50 21.44 20.64
C ILE A 342 24.33 21.81 22.12
N ILE A 343 25.34 22.45 22.72
CA ILE A 343 25.29 22.90 24.12
C ILE A 343 24.16 23.91 24.32
N GLU A 344 23.95 24.84 23.39
CA GLU A 344 22.85 25.80 23.45
C GLU A 344 21.47 25.12 23.30
N ALA A 345 21.33 24.16 22.38
CA ALA A 345 20.10 23.39 22.21
C ALA A 345 19.75 22.57 23.46
N LEU A 346 20.73 21.92 24.09
CA LEU A 346 20.55 21.19 25.36
C LEU A 346 20.15 22.12 26.51
N LYS A 347 20.69 23.36 26.57
CA LYS A 347 20.27 24.38 27.54
C LYS A 347 18.82 24.82 27.30
N ARG A 348 18.40 24.99 26.04
CA ARG A 348 17.01 25.31 25.67
C ARG A 348 16.06 24.17 26.04
N PHE A 349 16.45 22.91 25.84
CA PHE A 349 15.68 21.75 26.28
C PHE A 349 15.53 21.66 27.80
N GLY A 350 16.61 21.91 28.55
CA GLY A 350 16.55 22.00 30.02
C GLY A 350 15.62 23.11 30.53
N ALA A 351 15.49 24.20 29.77
CA ALA A 351 14.52 25.27 30.06
C ALA A 351 13.07 24.89 29.65
N TYR A 352 12.90 24.06 28.62
CA TYR A 352 11.61 23.52 28.18
C TYR A 352 11.01 22.54 29.21
N LYS A 353 11.81 21.59 29.74
CA LYS A 353 11.38 20.68 30.82
C LYS A 353 11.04 21.35 32.15
N LYS A 354 11.40 22.63 32.35
CA LYS A 354 10.99 23.42 33.52
C LYS A 354 9.67 24.18 33.34
N LYS A 355 9.14 24.23 32.11
CA LYS A 355 7.89 24.93 31.74
C LYS A 355 6.70 23.98 31.53
N MET A 356 6.97 22.69 31.26
CA MET A 356 6.02 21.60 31.47
C MET A 356 6.06 21.17 32.93
#